data_AF-A0A522V5P5-F1
#
_entry.id   AF-A0A522V5P5-F1
#
_cell.length_a   1.000
_cell.length_b   1.000
_cell.length_c   1.000
_cell.angle_alpha   90.00
_cell.angle_beta   90.00
_cell.angle_gamma   90.00
#
_symmetry.space_group_name_H-M   'P 1'
#
loop_
_entity.id
_entity.type
_entity.pdbx_description
1 polymer ?
#
loop_
_entity_poly.entity_id
_entity_poly.type
_entity_poly.pdbx_seq_one_letter_code
_entity_poly.pdbx_strand_id
1 'polypeptide(L)'
;MNIWIIQIINYTLAFLMWSIVGRGMLRLITGNRQSIFMNAFMKLTEPVYNITRKLVPFAKGGWVPVLSFVLIAAVRLAIIIIFPPGANR
;
A
#
# COMPACT_ATOMS: atom_id res chain seq x y z
N MET A 1 -12.19 -8.78 -20.86
CA MET A 1 -10.92 -8.04 -20.69
C MET A 1 -10.87 -7.22 -19.39
N ASN A 2 -11.99 -6.62 -18.94
CA ASN A 2 -12.03 -5.79 -17.72
C ASN A 2 -11.67 -6.51 -16.40
N ILE A 3 -12.02 -7.80 -16.26
CA ILE A 3 -11.82 -8.56 -15.01
C ILE A 3 -10.32 -8.76 -14.70
N TRP A 4 -9.51 -9.03 -15.72
CA TRP A 4 -8.06 -9.22 -15.56
C TRP A 4 -7.36 -7.96 -15.06
N ILE A 5 -7.78 -6.79 -15.56
CA ILE A 5 -7.22 -5.49 -15.16
C ILE A 5 -7.51 -5.24 -13.67
N ILE A 6 -8.74 -5.51 -13.22
CA ILE A 6 -9.14 -5.37 -11.82
C ILE A 6 -8.33 -6.31 -10.92
N GLN A 7 -8.11 -7.56 -11.35
CA GLN A 7 -7.29 -8.52 -10.60
C GLN A 7 -5.83 -8.07 -10.49
N ILE A 8 -5.23 -7.59 -11.58
CA ILE A 8 -3.86 -7.07 -11.59
C ILE A 8 -3.75 -5.87 -10.63
N ILE A 9 -4.70 -4.93 -10.70
CA ILE A 9 -4.74 -3.77 -9.78
C ILE A 9 -4.84 -4.24 -8.33
N ASN A 10 -5.71 -5.21 -8.03
CA ASN A 10 -5.90 -5.71 -6.67
C ASN A 10 -4.64 -6.43 -6.15
N TYR A 11 -3.96 -7.18 -7.01
CA TYR A 11 -2.67 -7.80 -6.70
C TYR A 11 -1.57 -6.77 -6.48
N THR A 12 -1.48 -5.73 -7.33
CA THR A 12 -0.53 -4.63 -7.15
C THR A 12 -0.79 -3.89 -5.84
N LEU A 13 -2.06 -3.60 -5.50
CA LEU A 13 -2.41 -2.99 -4.22
C LEU A 13 -2.01 -3.88 -3.04
N ALA A 14 -2.30 -5.18 -3.11
CA ALA A 14 -1.92 -6.13 -2.07
C ALA A 14 -0.39 -6.21 -1.91
N PHE A 15 0.36 -6.19 -3.02
CA PHE A 15 1.81 -6.15 -3.02
C PHE A 15 2.35 -4.87 -2.36
N LEU A 16 1.77 -3.71 -2.67
CA LEU A 16 2.13 -2.43 -2.05
C LEU A 16 1.79 -2.41 -0.54
N MET A 17 0.68 -3.04 -0.15
CA MET A 17 0.32 -3.18 1.26
C MET A 17 1.36 -4.02 2.01
N TRP A 18 1.73 -5.17 1.45
CA TRP A 18 2.75 -6.05 2.01
C TRP A 18 4.13 -5.42 2.01
N SER A 19 4.45 -4.54 1.06
CA SER A 19 5.73 -3.82 1.07
C SER A 19 5.80 -2.79 2.20
N ILE A 20 4.69 -2.10 2.53
CA ILE A 20 4.60 -1.23 3.72
C ILE A 20 4.81 -2.04 5.01
N VAL A 21 4.16 -3.21 5.12
CA VAL A 21 4.33 -4.13 6.26
C VAL A 21 5.78 -4.63 6.33
N GLY A 22 6.36 -5.04 5.20
CA GLY A 22 7.74 -5.49 5.11
C GLY A 22 8.74 -4.41 5.53
N ARG A 23 8.48 -3.14 5.21
CA ARG A 23 9.28 -2.00 5.70
C ARG A 23 9.19 -1.87 7.22
N GLY A 24 8.00 -2.06 7.81
CA GLY A 24 7.81 -2.09 9.26
C GLY A 24 8.56 -3.25 9.93
N MET A 25 8.44 -4.46 9.36
CA MET A 25 9.13 -5.66 9.81
C MET A 25 10.65 -5.51 9.74
N LEU A 26 11.17 -4.98 8.62
CA LEU A 26 12.60 -4.68 8.45
C LEU A 26 13.08 -3.65 9.47
N ARG A 27 12.26 -2.66 9.82
CA ARG A 27 12.60 -1.69 10.86
C ARG A 27 12.71 -2.34 12.24
N LEU A 28 11.84 -3.30 12.56
CA LEU A 28 11.89 -4.07 13.80
C LEU A 28 13.12 -4.98 13.87
N ILE A 29 13.44 -5.69 12.78
CA ILE A 29 14.57 -6.63 12.73
C ILE A 29 15.91 -5.88 12.69
N THR A 30 16.00 -4.81 11.92
CA THR A 30 17.28 -4.14 11.61
C THR A 30 17.57 -2.96 12.54
N GLY A 31 16.66 -2.62 13.47
CA GLY A 31 16.91 -1.63 14.52
C GLY A 31 17.41 -0.28 14.00
N ASN A 32 16.71 0.30 13.02
CA ASN A 32 17.02 1.59 12.39
C ASN A 32 18.35 1.65 11.59
N ARG A 33 19.09 0.54 11.40
CA ARG A 33 20.23 0.52 10.47
C ARG A 33 19.74 0.65 9.02
N GLN A 34 20.32 1.59 8.28
CA GLN A 34 20.08 1.75 6.85
C GLN A 34 20.73 0.59 6.08
N SER A 35 19.98 -0.50 5.90
CA SER A 35 20.37 -1.62 5.05
C SER A 35 19.89 -1.42 3.61
N ILE A 36 20.56 -2.05 2.63
CA ILE A 36 20.20 -2.00 1.20
C ILE A 36 18.72 -2.38 1.00
N PHE A 37 18.25 -3.39 1.73
CA PHE A 37 16.85 -3.83 1.73
C PHE A 37 15.91 -2.75 2.26
N MET A 38 16.27 -2.06 3.35
CA MET A 38 15.47 -0.95 3.88
C MET A 38 15.32 0.15 2.81
N ASN A 39 16.40 0.50 2.11
CA ASN A 39 16.38 1.55 1.11
C ASN A 39 15.55 1.17 -0.14
N ALA A 40 15.61 -0.10 -0.57
CA ALA A 40 14.77 -0.63 -1.64
C ALA A 40 13.28 -0.55 -1.27
N PHE A 41 12.93 -0.95 -0.04
CA PHE A 41 11.56 -0.83 0.48
C PHE A 41 11.13 0.63 0.64
N MET A 42 12.04 1.55 1.01
CA MET A 42 11.72 2.98 1.01
C MET A 42 11.36 3.46 -0.39
N LYS A 43 12.18 3.18 -1.41
CA LYS A 43 11.92 3.59 -2.79
C LYS A 43 10.63 2.99 -3.36
N LEU A 44 10.30 1.74 -3.01
CA LEU A 44 9.05 1.11 -3.43
C LEU A 44 7.82 1.73 -2.78
N THR A 45 7.91 2.12 -1.51
CA THR A 45 6.77 2.67 -0.74
C THR A 45 6.65 4.20 -0.85
N GLU A 46 7.73 4.89 -1.24
CA GLU A 46 7.76 6.34 -1.46
C GLU A 46 6.68 6.86 -2.42
N PRO A 47 6.49 6.32 -3.65
CA PRO A 47 5.46 6.82 -4.56
C PRO A 47 4.06 6.72 -3.94
N VAL A 48 3.77 5.62 -3.23
CA VAL A 48 2.52 5.42 -2.51
C VAL A 48 2.35 6.45 -1.39
N TYR A 49 3.41 6.70 -0.62
CA TYR A 49 3.40 7.68 0.46
C TYR A 49 3.24 9.09 -0.07
N ASN A 50 3.82 9.39 -1.24
CA ASN A 50 3.70 10.68 -1.88
C ASN A 50 2.26 10.93 -2.37
N ILE A 51 1.63 9.92 -2.97
CA ILE A 51 0.21 9.96 -3.35
C ILE A 51 -0.67 10.13 -2.10
N THR A 52 -0.40 9.35 -1.05
CA THR A 52 -1.14 9.42 0.22
C THR A 52 -1.01 10.79 0.87
N ARG A 53 0.20 11.37 0.87
CA ARG A 53 0.46 12.72 1.42
C ARG A 53 -0.18 13.81 0.57
N LYS A 54 -0.34 13.59 -0.74
CA LYS A 54 -1.04 14.50 -1.65
C LYS A 54 -2.55 14.45 -1.44
N LEU A 55 -3.11 13.28 -1.16
CA LEU A 55 -4.53 13.08 -0.86
C LEU A 55 -4.90 13.54 0.57
N VAL A 56 -4.02 13.28 1.54
CA VAL A 56 -4.24 13.62 2.96
C VAL A 56 -3.07 14.47 3.47
N PRO A 57 -3.03 15.78 3.14
CA PRO A 57 -1.96 16.67 3.54
C PRO A 57 -1.89 16.90 5.07
N PHE A 58 -2.95 16.56 5.80
CA PHE A 58 -3.03 16.66 7.26
C PHE A 58 -2.23 15.56 8.00
N ALA A 59 -1.88 14.46 7.33
CA ALA A 59 -1.11 13.38 7.94
C ALA A 59 0.39 13.70 7.93
N LYS A 60 0.86 14.43 8.94
CA LYS A 60 2.29 14.71 9.14
C LYS A 60 2.94 13.67 10.06
N GLY A 61 4.12 13.17 9.66
CA GLY A 61 5.03 12.41 10.53
C GLY A 61 4.93 10.88 10.44
N GLY A 62 5.16 10.20 11.56
CA GLY A 62 5.29 8.73 11.65
C GLY A 62 4.03 7.91 11.33
N TRP A 63 2.89 8.58 11.13
CA TRP A 63 1.60 7.96 10.80
C TRP A 63 1.41 7.69 9.30
N VAL A 64 2.25 8.27 8.44
CA VAL A 64 2.17 8.09 6.96
C VAL A 64 2.12 6.62 6.52
N PRO A 65 2.91 5.68 7.09
CA PRO A 65 2.80 4.25 6.77
C PRO A 65 1.43 3.66 7.10
N VAL A 66 0.90 3.99 8.28
CA VAL A 66 -0.41 3.53 8.75
C VAL A 66 -1.51 4.11 7.87
N LEU A 67 -1.41 5.41 7.53
CA LEU A 67 -2.38 6.07 6.67
C LEU A 67 -2.38 5.49 5.25
N SER A 68 -1.20 5.16 4.73
CA SER A 68 -1.06 4.55 3.40
C SER A 68 -1.65 3.14 3.39
N PHE A 69 -1.47 2.37 4.48
CA PHE A 69 -2.12 1.08 4.65
C PHE A 69 -3.65 1.21 4.68
N VAL A 70 -4.19 2.17 5.44
CA VAL A 70 -5.63 2.45 5.50
C VAL A 70 -6.15 2.89 4.13
N LEU A 71 -5.43 3.75 3.42
CA LEU A 71 -5.81 4.21 2.09
C LEU A 71 -5.88 3.04 1.10
N ILE A 72 -4.87 2.17 1.08
CA ILE A 72 -4.87 0.97 0.23
C ILE A 72 -6.04 0.05 0.62
N ALA A 73 -6.30 -0.15 1.91
CA ALA A 73 -7.44 -0.96 2.37
C ALA A 73 -8.79 -0.37 1.94
N ALA A 74 -8.96 0.95 2.05
CA ALA A 74 -10.16 1.65 1.61
C ALA A 74 -10.35 1.54 0.09
N VAL A 75 -9.29 1.68 -0.70
CA VAL A 75 -9.34 1.48 -2.16
C VAL A 75 -9.70 0.04 -2.50
N ARG A 76 -9.15 -0.97 -1.80
CA ARG A 76 -9.53 -2.37 -2.01
C ARG A 76 -11.01 -2.61 -1.68
N LEU A 77 -11.51 -2.06 -0.58
CA LEU A 77 -12.94 -2.12 -0.22
C LEU A 77 -13.82 -1.47 -1.29
N ALA A 78 -13.45 -0.29 -1.75
CA ALA A 78 -14.17 0.40 -2.82
C ALA A 78 -14.20 -0.43 -4.11
N ILE A 79 -13.09 -1.07 -4.49
CA ILE A 79 -13.04 -1.97 -5.65
C ILE A 79 -13.98 -3.16 -5.46
N ILE A 80 -14.01 -3.79 -4.29
CA ILE A 80 -14.90 -4.94 -4.01
C ILE A 80 -16.38 -4.51 -4.05
N ILE A 81 -16.71 -3.32 -3.56
CA ILE A 81 -18.09 -2.82 -3.55
C ILE A 81 -18.54 -2.45 -4.97
N ILE A 82 -17.68 -1.82 -5.77
CA ILE A 82 -17.99 -1.42 -7.15
C ILE A 82 -17.97 -2.63 -8.10
N PHE A 83 -17.06 -3.58 -7.86
CA PHE A 83 -16.90 -4.81 -8.63
C PHE A 83 -17.04 -6.04 -7.71
N PRO A 84 -18.24 -6.34 -7.22
CA PRO A 84 -18.46 -7.48 -6.35
C PRO A 84 -18.15 -8.77 -7.14
N PRO A 85 -17.31 -9.67 -6.59
CA PRO A 85 -16.91 -10.92 -7.26
C PRO A 85 -18.04 -11.96 -7.32
N GLY A 86 -19.30 -11.54 -7.34
CA GLY A 86 -20.48 -12.38 -7.29
C GLY A 86 -21.70 -11.90 -8.11
N ALA A 87 -21.61 -10.79 -8.84
CA ALA A 87 -22.75 -10.31 -9.66
C ALA A 87 -22.87 -10.96 -11.05
N ASN A 88 -21.98 -11.91 -11.37
CA ASN A 88 -22.03 -12.74 -12.59
C ASN A 88 -22.15 -14.23 -12.23
N ARG A 89 -23.09 -14.59 -11.35
CA ARG A 89 -23.59 -15.96 -11.24
C ARG A 89 -25.05 -16.01 -11.64
#